data_AF-A0A6A7C9J4-F1
#
_entry.id   AF-A0A6A7C9J4-F1
#
_cell.length_a   1.000
_cell.length_b   1.000
_cell.length_c   1.000
_cell.angle_alpha   90.00
_cell.angle_beta   90.00
_cell.angle_gamma   90.00
#
_symmetry.space_group_name_H-M   'P 1'
#
loop_
_entity.id
_entity.type
_entity.pdbx_description
1 polymer ?
#
loop_
_entity_poly.entity_id
_entity_poly.type
_entity_poly.pdbx_seq_one_letter_code
_entity_poly.pdbx_strand_id
1 'polypeptide(L)'
;MAQEKFYKLSAVDSLLYPEEDTHHSPHDGPPHDGPPHHGPPHHGPPHHCPGHHGTSNLTVYQLIDKSKYTTKLAKLINEHDDIVEMLNSTKAKYTVFAPTDQALKHIPCDGDHEPSKEQLKDLLLYHALDGLYTAKRIFFTHTAPILLQSTRLSSKKEPQRVSFQLTLRGLSVNFKTRITHPNIMAVNGVIHAIDRPLMLPLEKASLLSLLPSRFSTRELALHKTGLIETLTSSGS
;
A
#
# COMPACT_ATOMS: atom_id res chain seq x y z
N MET A 1 -29.69 7.70 7.09
CA MET A 1 -28.80 7.20 8.16
C MET A 1 -28.46 5.70 8.06
N ALA A 2 -29.41 4.77 7.87
CA ALA A 2 -29.09 3.33 7.80
C ALA A 2 -28.39 2.91 6.48
N GLN A 3 -28.83 3.46 5.34
CA GLN A 3 -28.28 3.14 4.02
C GLN A 3 -26.83 3.60 3.86
N GLU A 4 -26.51 4.84 4.29
CA GLU A 4 -25.14 5.37 4.32
C GLU A 4 -24.19 4.54 5.20
N LYS A 5 -24.66 4.11 6.38
CA LYS A 5 -23.88 3.19 7.22
C LYS A 5 -23.62 1.90 6.47
N PHE A 6 -24.62 1.33 5.80
CA PHE A 6 -24.46 0.10 5.03
C PHE A 6 -23.43 0.24 3.88
N TYR A 7 -23.41 1.37 3.17
CA TYR A 7 -22.41 1.64 2.15
C TYR A 7 -21.00 1.80 2.74
N LYS A 8 -20.84 2.56 3.84
CA LYS A 8 -19.57 2.66 4.57
C LYS A 8 -19.08 1.31 5.07
N LEU A 9 -19.99 0.49 5.61
CA LEU A 9 -19.72 -0.89 6.03
C LEU A 9 -19.24 -1.75 4.86
N SER A 10 -19.91 -1.69 3.71
CA SER A 10 -19.56 -2.50 2.54
C SER A 10 -18.24 -2.07 1.89
N ALA A 11 -17.95 -0.77 1.87
CA ALA A 11 -16.69 -0.22 1.39
C ALA A 11 -15.54 -0.58 2.34
N VAL A 12 -15.75 -0.47 3.66
CA VAL A 12 -14.77 -0.89 4.66
C VAL A 12 -14.57 -2.41 4.66
N ASP A 13 -15.62 -3.23 4.54
CA ASP A 13 -15.51 -4.70 4.48
C ASP A 13 -14.80 -5.12 3.18
N SER A 14 -15.11 -4.53 2.03
CA SER A 14 -14.36 -4.76 0.77
C SER A 14 -12.90 -4.30 0.86
N LEU A 15 -12.65 -3.19 1.56
CA LEU A 15 -11.31 -2.66 1.83
C LEU A 15 -10.56 -3.40 2.94
N LEU A 16 -11.22 -4.19 3.81
CA LEU A 16 -10.62 -5.04 4.84
C LEU A 16 -10.54 -6.53 4.46
N TYR A 17 -11.39 -7.00 3.55
CA TYR A 17 -11.39 -8.35 2.97
C TYR A 17 -11.98 -8.35 1.53
N PRO A 18 -11.19 -8.17 0.45
CA PRO A 18 -11.70 -8.43 -0.90
C PRO A 18 -12.02 -9.93 -1.00
N GLU A 19 -13.16 -10.25 -1.60
CA GLU A 19 -13.47 -11.60 -2.07
C GLU A 19 -12.25 -12.16 -2.82
N GLU A 20 -11.76 -13.32 -2.42
CA GLU A 20 -10.74 -14.02 -3.19
C GLU A 20 -11.36 -14.37 -4.54
N ASP A 21 -10.87 -13.76 -5.63
CA ASP A 21 -11.18 -14.22 -6.99
C ASP A 21 -10.63 -15.64 -7.17
N THR A 22 -11.37 -16.63 -6.68
CA THR A 22 -11.18 -18.04 -6.98
C THR A 22 -11.81 -18.32 -8.33
N HIS A 23 -11.33 -17.64 -9.38
CA HIS A 23 -11.49 -18.14 -10.74
C HIS A 23 -10.47 -19.27 -10.93
N HIS A 24 -10.81 -20.44 -10.39
CA HIS A 24 -10.28 -21.70 -10.87
C HIS A 24 -10.77 -21.87 -12.31
N SER A 25 -9.92 -21.56 -13.27
CA SER A 25 -10.09 -22.09 -14.62
C SER A 25 -9.68 -23.57 -14.57
N PRO A 26 -10.55 -24.52 -14.92
CA PRO A 26 -10.14 -25.90 -15.10
C PRO A 26 -9.17 -25.95 -16.28
N HIS A 27 -7.89 -26.24 -16.02
CA HIS A 27 -6.93 -26.56 -17.07
C HIS A 27 -7.14 -28.01 -17.50
N ASP A 28 -8.20 -28.27 -18.26
CA ASP A 28 -8.36 -29.54 -18.98
C ASP A 28 -7.71 -29.40 -20.36
N GLY A 29 -6.38 -29.53 -20.39
CA GLY A 29 -5.63 -29.81 -21.61
C GLY A 29 -5.56 -31.32 -21.84
N PRO A 30 -5.68 -31.82 -23.08
CA PRO A 30 -5.58 -33.25 -23.36
C PRO A 30 -4.17 -33.80 -23.05
N PRO A 31 -4.02 -35.10 -22.72
CA PRO A 31 -2.72 -35.69 -22.43
C PRO A 31 -1.80 -35.60 -23.66
N HIS A 32 -0.61 -35.01 -23.48
CA HIS A 32 0.43 -35.03 -24.50
C HIS A 32 1.22 -36.35 -24.41
N ASP A 33 0.78 -37.36 -25.16
CA ASP A 33 1.56 -38.57 -25.43
C ASP A 33 2.54 -38.29 -26.59
N GLY A 34 3.73 -37.80 -26.26
CA GLY A 34 4.86 -37.66 -27.18
C GLY A 34 6.10 -38.38 -26.65
N PRO A 35 6.91 -39.06 -27.48
CA PRO A 35 8.10 -39.79 -27.02
C PRO A 35 9.14 -38.86 -26.37
N PRO A 36 9.96 -39.36 -25.41
CA PRO A 36 10.95 -38.53 -24.74
C PRO A 36 12.10 -38.15 -25.69
N HIS A 37 12.18 -36.86 -26.04
CA HIS A 37 13.32 -36.32 -26.77
C HIS A 37 14.49 -36.04 -25.81
N HIS A 38 15.43 -36.97 -25.71
CA HIS A 38 16.73 -36.75 -25.07
C HIS A 38 17.70 -36.06 -26.05
N GLY A 39 17.71 -34.73 -26.03
CA GLY A 39 18.79 -33.92 -26.61
C GLY A 39 19.85 -33.58 -25.55
N PRO A 40 21.14 -33.43 -25.90
CA PRO A 40 22.20 -33.05 -24.97
C PRO A 40 21.96 -31.68 -24.31
N PRO A 41 22.44 -31.41 -23.08
CA PRO A 41 22.27 -30.12 -22.42
C PRO A 41 23.02 -29.01 -23.18
N HIS A 42 22.28 -28.09 -23.79
CA HIS A 42 22.84 -26.86 -24.35
C HIS A 42 23.17 -25.88 -23.22
N HIS A 43 24.41 -25.91 -22.71
CA HIS A 43 24.95 -24.84 -21.88
C HIS A 43 25.40 -23.68 -22.77
N GLY A 44 24.45 -22.81 -23.13
CA GLY A 44 24.77 -21.47 -23.63
C GLY A 44 25.42 -20.64 -22.52
N PRO A 45 26.35 -19.71 -22.83
CA PRO A 45 26.91 -18.79 -21.85
C PRO A 45 25.79 -18.03 -21.11
N PRO A 46 25.96 -17.66 -19.83
CA PRO A 46 24.95 -16.89 -19.11
C PRO A 46 24.59 -15.64 -19.90
N HIS A 47 23.33 -15.56 -20.34
CA HIS A 47 22.78 -14.33 -20.88
C HIS A 47 22.72 -13.31 -19.73
N HIS A 48 23.79 -12.57 -19.54
CA HIS A 48 23.77 -11.34 -18.77
C HIS A 48 22.91 -10.35 -19.54
N CYS A 49 21.62 -10.30 -19.22
CA CYS A 49 20.79 -9.15 -19.58
C CYS A 49 21.46 -7.90 -18.99
N PRO A 50 21.91 -6.93 -19.80
CA PRO A 50 22.27 -5.63 -19.28
C PRO A 50 21.00 -5.06 -18.68
N GLY A 51 20.93 -4.95 -17.36
CA GLY A 51 19.86 -4.24 -16.70
C GLY A 51 19.85 -2.82 -17.24
N HIS A 52 18.90 -2.50 -18.12
CA HIS A 52 18.54 -1.13 -18.46
C HIS A 52 17.88 -0.49 -17.22
N HIS A 53 18.65 -0.29 -16.17
CA HIS A 53 18.32 0.68 -15.15
C HIS A 53 18.67 2.03 -15.74
N GLY A 54 17.73 2.61 -16.49
CA GLY A 54 17.80 4.02 -16.86
C GLY A 54 17.88 4.83 -15.58
N THR A 55 19.08 5.21 -15.18
CA THR A 55 19.29 6.13 -14.06
C THR A 55 18.81 7.49 -14.55
N SER A 56 17.56 7.79 -14.30
CA SER A 56 17.04 9.13 -14.53
C SER A 56 17.76 10.08 -13.57
N ASN A 57 18.26 11.21 -14.08
CA ASN A 57 18.83 12.28 -13.24
C ASN A 57 17.72 13.10 -12.53
N LEU A 58 16.54 12.52 -12.34
CA LEU A 58 15.35 13.17 -11.82
C LEU A 58 15.11 12.80 -10.37
N THR A 59 14.56 13.74 -9.60
CA THR A 59 14.13 13.50 -8.22
C THR A 59 12.85 12.67 -8.18
N VAL A 60 12.52 12.13 -7.00
CA VAL A 60 11.29 11.36 -6.78
C VAL A 60 10.08 12.19 -7.21
N TYR A 61 10.02 13.46 -6.79
CA TYR A 61 8.97 14.39 -7.22
C TYR A 61 8.90 14.54 -8.74
N GLN A 62 10.04 14.84 -9.38
CA GLN A 62 10.09 15.06 -10.84
C GLN A 62 9.67 13.82 -11.64
N LEU A 63 9.95 12.62 -11.14
CA LEU A 63 9.50 11.37 -11.76
C LEU A 63 7.98 11.19 -11.65
N ILE A 64 7.40 11.51 -10.49
CA ILE A 64 5.96 11.44 -10.27
C ILE A 64 5.23 12.47 -11.15
N ASP A 65 5.76 13.69 -11.21
CA ASP A 65 5.17 14.81 -11.98
C ASP A 65 5.24 14.56 -13.49
N LYS A 66 6.35 14.04 -14.02
CA LYS A 66 6.52 13.75 -15.46
C LYS A 66 5.80 12.47 -15.91
N SER A 67 5.34 11.64 -15.00
CA SER A 67 4.75 10.35 -15.34
C SER A 67 3.27 10.49 -15.72
N LYS A 68 2.92 9.94 -16.89
CA LYS A 68 1.53 9.88 -17.39
C LYS A 68 0.60 8.97 -16.58
N TYR A 69 1.13 8.20 -15.62
CA TYR A 69 0.38 7.23 -14.83
C TYR A 69 0.11 7.68 -13.39
N THR A 70 0.69 8.82 -12.99
CA THR A 70 0.64 9.35 -11.61
C THR A 70 0.15 10.80 -11.60
N THR A 71 -0.63 11.20 -12.61
CA THR A 71 -1.06 12.59 -12.80
C THR A 71 -1.93 13.10 -11.66
N LYS A 72 -2.79 12.25 -11.09
CA LYS A 72 -3.62 12.60 -9.93
C LYS A 72 -2.78 12.68 -8.66
N LEU A 73 -1.84 11.76 -8.47
CA LEU A 73 -0.92 11.80 -7.35
C LEU A 73 -0.06 13.07 -7.37
N ALA A 74 0.45 13.45 -8.54
CA ALA A 74 1.22 14.69 -8.72
C ALA A 74 0.39 15.92 -8.32
N LYS A 75 -0.89 15.99 -8.74
CA LYS A 75 -1.80 17.06 -8.31
C LYS A 75 -1.94 17.14 -6.79
N LEU A 76 -2.19 16.01 -6.13
CA LEU A 76 -2.33 15.96 -4.66
C LEU A 76 -1.04 16.39 -3.96
N ILE A 77 0.12 16.00 -4.48
CA ILE A 77 1.42 16.44 -3.94
C ILE A 77 1.61 17.95 -4.13
N ASN A 78 1.22 18.50 -5.27
CA ASN A 78 1.35 19.93 -5.58
C ASN A 78 0.46 20.84 -4.72
N GLU A 79 -0.51 20.28 -4.00
CA GLU A 79 -1.29 21.01 -2.99
C GLU A 79 -0.53 21.21 -1.67
N HIS A 80 0.62 20.54 -1.50
CA HIS A 80 1.44 20.53 -0.29
C HIS A 80 2.91 20.88 -0.60
N ASP A 81 3.24 22.18 -0.52
CA ASP A 81 4.58 22.69 -0.81
C ASP A 81 5.69 22.01 0.01
N ASP A 82 5.40 21.64 1.25
CA ASP A 82 6.34 20.98 2.16
C ASP A 82 6.68 19.54 1.72
N ILE A 83 5.70 18.82 1.16
CA ILE A 83 5.92 17.48 0.59
C ILE A 83 6.71 17.61 -0.73
N VAL A 84 6.40 18.61 -1.54
CA VAL A 84 7.13 18.89 -2.79
C VAL A 84 8.60 19.18 -2.48
N GLU A 85 8.88 20.06 -1.51
CA GLU A 85 10.24 20.37 -1.08
C GLU A 85 10.97 19.12 -0.57
N MET A 86 10.31 18.33 0.27
CA MET A 86 10.86 17.07 0.80
C MET A 86 11.22 16.09 -0.33
N LEU A 87 10.31 15.85 -1.27
CA LEU A 87 10.50 14.88 -2.36
C LEU A 87 11.43 15.38 -3.48
N ASN A 88 11.71 16.68 -3.53
CA ASN A 88 12.68 17.27 -4.45
C ASN A 88 14.08 17.44 -3.81
N SER A 89 14.16 17.47 -2.48
CA SER A 89 15.41 17.59 -1.75
C SER A 89 16.33 16.38 -1.97
N THR A 90 17.60 16.63 -2.21
CA THR A 90 18.65 15.61 -2.37
C THR A 90 19.41 15.33 -1.07
N LYS A 91 19.06 16.02 0.02
CA LYS A 91 19.73 15.90 1.33
C LYS A 91 19.49 14.54 2.00
N ALA A 92 18.32 13.95 1.75
CA ALA A 92 17.91 12.67 2.28
C ALA A 92 17.50 11.73 1.13
N LYS A 93 17.37 10.44 1.45
CA LYS A 93 16.91 9.43 0.51
C LYS A 93 15.54 8.94 0.94
N TYR A 94 14.59 8.88 0.02
CA TYR A 94 13.22 8.44 0.32
C TYR A 94 12.82 7.22 -0.50
N THR A 95 11.90 6.44 0.04
CA THR A 95 11.15 5.45 -0.76
C THR A 95 9.69 5.83 -0.78
N VAL A 96 9.09 5.93 -1.96
CA VAL A 96 7.68 6.31 -2.13
C VAL A 96 6.90 5.19 -2.80
N PHE A 97 5.81 4.78 -2.17
CA PHE A 97 4.79 3.92 -2.76
C PHE A 97 3.81 4.77 -3.54
N ALA A 98 3.97 4.85 -4.86
CA ALA A 98 3.19 5.76 -5.69
C ALA A 98 1.94 5.05 -6.26
N PRO A 99 0.72 5.38 -5.80
CA PRO A 99 -0.50 4.86 -6.41
C PRO A 99 -0.64 5.39 -7.83
N THR A 100 -0.96 4.49 -8.76
CA THR A 100 -1.30 4.88 -10.13
C THR A 100 -2.66 5.60 -10.18
N ASP A 101 -2.92 6.32 -11.27
CA ASP A 101 -4.21 6.98 -11.49
C ASP A 101 -5.39 5.99 -11.54
N GLN A 102 -5.11 4.72 -11.89
CA GLN A 102 -6.04 3.60 -11.79
C GLN A 102 -6.23 3.17 -10.35
N ALA A 103 -5.15 3.05 -9.57
CA ALA A 103 -5.21 2.72 -8.14
C ALA A 103 -6.09 3.70 -7.36
N LEU A 104 -5.96 5.00 -7.65
CA LEU A 104 -6.75 6.05 -6.99
C LEU A 104 -8.26 5.99 -7.31
N LYS A 105 -8.69 5.26 -8.35
CA LYS A 105 -10.13 5.03 -8.61
C LYS A 105 -10.76 4.05 -7.63
N HIS A 106 -9.94 3.24 -6.96
CA HIS A 106 -10.41 2.28 -5.96
C HIS A 106 -10.62 2.91 -4.57
N ILE A 107 -10.37 4.22 -4.41
CA ILE A 107 -10.74 4.94 -3.20
C ILE A 107 -12.26 5.06 -3.20
N PRO A 108 -12.97 4.55 -2.18
CA PRO A 108 -14.39 4.81 -2.05
C PRO A 108 -14.58 6.31 -1.84
N CYS A 109 -15.09 6.99 -2.86
CA CYS A 109 -15.59 8.35 -2.71
C CYS A 109 -16.94 8.26 -1.98
N ASP A 110 -16.91 8.34 -0.65
CA ASP A 110 -18.13 8.63 0.11
C ASP A 110 -18.55 10.05 -0.29
N GLY A 111 -19.58 10.14 -1.13
CA GLY A 111 -19.92 11.28 -1.99
C GLY A 111 -20.22 12.63 -1.33
N ASP A 112 -19.97 12.80 -0.03
CA ASP A 112 -20.29 14.03 0.70
C ASP A 112 -19.10 14.65 1.45
N HIS A 113 -17.96 13.97 1.63
CA HIS A 113 -16.83 14.50 2.42
C HIS A 113 -15.51 14.36 1.67
N GLU A 114 -15.05 15.45 1.07
CA GLU A 114 -13.68 15.56 0.58
C GLU A 114 -12.72 15.53 1.80
N PRO A 115 -11.65 14.72 1.76
CA PRO A 115 -10.70 14.68 2.86
C PRO A 115 -10.10 16.07 3.09
N SER A 116 -9.95 16.45 4.36
CA SER A 116 -9.28 17.70 4.70
C SER A 116 -7.82 17.68 4.22
N LYS A 117 -7.23 18.86 4.01
CA LYS A 117 -5.82 19.00 3.63
C LYS A 117 -4.87 18.28 4.59
N GLU A 118 -5.18 18.28 5.89
CA GLU A 118 -4.38 17.56 6.89
C GLU A 118 -4.46 16.05 6.72
N GLN A 119 -5.66 15.51 6.46
CA GLN A 119 -5.83 14.08 6.21
C GLN A 119 -5.14 13.64 4.91
N LEU A 120 -5.17 14.49 3.87
CA LEU A 120 -4.46 14.21 2.63
C LEU A 120 -2.95 14.22 2.84
N LYS A 121 -2.44 15.18 3.61
CA LYS A 121 -1.03 15.22 4.00
C LYS A 121 -0.61 13.97 4.75
N ASP A 122 -1.40 13.55 5.74
CA ASP A 122 -1.12 12.33 6.50
C ASP A 122 -1.14 11.09 5.61
N LEU A 123 -2.07 11.03 4.66
CA LEU A 123 -2.15 9.97 3.66
C LEU A 123 -0.89 9.95 2.77
N LEU A 124 -0.42 11.10 2.28
CA LEU A 124 0.80 11.19 1.47
C LEU A 124 2.04 10.76 2.27
N LEU A 125 2.15 11.18 3.53
CA LEU A 125 3.22 10.74 4.44
C LEU A 125 3.14 9.23 4.75
N TYR A 126 1.93 8.66 4.72
CA TYR A 126 1.72 7.21 4.86
C TYR A 126 2.33 6.39 3.71
N HIS A 127 2.52 7.01 2.55
CA HIS A 127 3.11 6.38 1.36
C HIS A 127 4.63 6.55 1.26
N ALA A 128 5.26 7.30 2.17
CA ALA A 128 6.67 7.64 2.11
C ALA A 128 7.45 7.06 3.29
N LEU A 129 8.67 6.59 3.01
CA LEU A 129 9.60 6.02 3.97
C LEU A 129 10.89 6.81 3.95
N ASP A 130 11.50 6.95 5.13
CA ASP A 130 12.86 7.43 5.24
C ASP A 130 13.86 6.32 4.90
N GLY A 131 14.74 6.57 3.94
CA GLY A 131 15.76 5.66 3.46
C GLY A 131 15.41 4.90 2.17
N LEU A 132 16.41 4.17 1.65
CA LEU A 132 16.30 3.41 0.40
C LEU A 132 15.83 1.97 0.67
N TYR A 133 14.60 1.69 0.29
CA TYR A 133 13.99 0.37 0.34
C TYR A 133 13.81 -0.14 -1.09
N THR A 134 14.87 -0.72 -1.67
CA THR A 134 14.75 -1.45 -2.94
C THR A 134 13.87 -2.68 -2.77
N ALA A 135 13.30 -3.22 -3.84
CA ALA A 135 12.48 -4.43 -3.77
C ALA A 135 13.22 -5.61 -3.14
N LYS A 136 14.54 -5.72 -3.37
CA LYS A 136 15.39 -6.70 -2.68
C LYS A 136 15.41 -6.46 -1.17
N ARG A 137 15.59 -5.22 -0.72
CA ARG A 137 15.55 -4.89 0.72
C ARG A 137 14.16 -5.16 1.30
N ILE A 138 13.10 -4.72 0.62
CA ILE A 138 11.71 -4.93 1.03
C ILE A 138 11.43 -6.43 1.17
N PHE A 139 11.90 -7.26 0.24
CA PHE A 139 11.72 -8.71 0.31
C PHE A 139 12.24 -9.34 1.61
N PHE A 140 13.38 -8.85 2.13
CA PHE A 140 13.95 -9.34 3.40
C PHE A 140 13.50 -8.54 4.63
N THR A 141 12.84 -7.39 4.41
CA THR A 141 12.36 -6.52 5.49
C THR A 141 10.88 -6.81 5.69
N HIS A 142 10.49 -7.38 6.83
CA HIS A 142 9.08 -7.67 7.08
C HIS A 142 8.25 -6.41 7.41
N THR A 143 8.86 -5.39 8.02
CA THR A 143 8.20 -4.11 8.32
C THR A 143 9.17 -2.94 8.22
N ALA A 144 8.66 -1.77 7.86
CA ALA A 144 9.46 -0.54 7.85
C ALA A 144 8.69 0.66 8.41
N PRO A 145 9.39 1.61 9.06
CA PRO A 145 8.81 2.85 9.52
C PRO A 145 8.50 3.75 8.31
N ILE A 146 7.32 4.37 8.32
CA ILE A 146 6.92 5.41 7.37
C ILE A 146 7.10 6.80 8.00
N LEU A 147 7.03 7.84 7.17
CA LEU A 147 7.22 9.23 7.62
C LEU A 147 6.08 9.75 8.49
N LEU A 148 4.87 9.18 8.39
CA LEU A 148 3.77 9.56 9.26
C LEU A 148 4.05 9.19 10.71
N GLN A 149 4.07 10.20 11.58
CA GLN A 149 4.20 10.02 13.02
C GLN A 149 2.83 10.05 13.68
N SER A 150 2.62 9.20 14.68
CA SER A 150 1.35 9.10 15.40
C SER A 150 1.57 8.84 16.88
N THR A 151 0.69 9.38 17.71
CA THR A 151 0.60 9.12 19.15
C THR A 151 -0.42 8.02 19.49
N ARG A 152 -1.04 7.39 18.49
CA ARG A 152 -2.11 6.38 18.70
C ARG A 152 -1.66 5.13 19.44
N LEU A 153 -0.37 4.81 19.40
CA LEU A 153 0.21 3.62 20.04
C LEU A 153 1.06 3.94 21.28
N SER A 154 1.41 5.21 21.51
CA SER A 154 2.31 5.64 22.58
C SER A 154 2.10 7.12 22.88
N SER A 155 2.34 7.54 24.13
CA SER A 155 2.34 8.96 24.52
C SER A 155 3.40 9.79 23.78
N LYS A 156 4.36 9.13 23.11
CA LYS A 156 5.36 9.76 22.24
C LYS A 156 4.96 9.59 20.77
N LYS A 157 5.28 10.58 19.94
CA LYS A 157 5.15 10.49 18.49
C LYS A 157 6.12 9.45 17.96
N GLU A 158 5.59 8.33 17.51
CA GLU A 158 6.35 7.24 16.91
C GLU A 158 5.95 7.10 15.43
N PRO A 159 6.87 6.69 14.54
CA PRO A 159 6.53 6.43 13.16
C PRO A 159 5.57 5.25 13.08
N GLN A 160 4.50 5.42 12.31
CA GLN A 160 3.69 4.29 11.89
C GLN A 160 4.54 3.35 11.04
N ARG A 161 4.06 2.12 10.86
CA ARG A 161 4.80 1.09 10.12
C ARG A 161 3.92 0.47 9.05
N VAL A 162 4.55 0.14 7.93
CA VAL A 162 3.97 -0.73 6.91
C VAL A 162 4.59 -2.11 7.01
N SER A 163 3.81 -3.11 6.63
CA SER A 163 4.24 -4.50 6.56
C SER A 163 4.39 -4.94 5.12
N PHE A 164 5.34 -5.82 4.88
CA PHE A 164 5.63 -6.37 3.56
C PHE A 164 5.44 -7.87 3.57
N GLN A 165 4.76 -8.38 2.55
CA GLN A 165 4.50 -9.81 2.39
C GLN A 165 4.69 -10.23 0.93
N LEU A 166 5.21 -11.44 0.72
CA LEU A 166 5.14 -12.08 -0.58
C LEU A 166 3.81 -12.84 -0.68
N THR A 167 3.06 -12.56 -1.74
CA THR A 167 1.80 -13.27 -2.06
C THR A 167 1.97 -14.00 -3.39
N LEU A 168 1.01 -14.84 -3.76
CA LEU A 168 0.96 -15.46 -5.09
C LEU A 168 0.92 -14.42 -6.23
N ARG A 169 0.40 -13.22 -5.95
CA ARG A 169 0.36 -12.08 -6.89
C ARG A 169 1.63 -11.23 -6.84
N GLY A 170 2.64 -11.59 -6.04
CA GLY A 170 3.89 -10.86 -5.88
C GLY A 170 3.99 -10.09 -4.55
N LEU A 171 4.95 -9.16 -4.51
CA LEU A 171 5.26 -8.38 -3.30
C LEU A 171 4.14 -7.40 -2.99
N SER A 172 3.65 -7.44 -1.75
CA SER A 172 2.52 -6.64 -1.26
C SER A 172 2.90 -5.86 -0.02
N VAL A 173 2.25 -4.71 0.14
CA VAL A 173 2.33 -3.81 1.29
C VAL A 173 0.98 -3.88 2.02
N ASN A 174 1.01 -4.01 3.34
CA ASN A 174 -0.18 -4.11 4.19
C ASN A 174 -1.21 -5.12 3.65
N PHE A 175 -0.74 -6.30 3.25
CA PHE A 175 -1.50 -7.45 2.73
C PHE A 175 -2.21 -7.27 1.38
N LYS A 176 -2.62 -6.05 1.00
CA LYS A 176 -3.57 -5.83 -0.12
C LYS A 176 -3.02 -5.05 -1.28
N THR A 177 -2.08 -4.18 -0.98
CA THR A 177 -1.53 -3.25 -1.95
C THR A 177 -0.37 -3.92 -2.63
N ARG A 178 -0.55 -4.34 -3.89
CA ARG A 178 0.50 -4.98 -4.67
C ARG A 178 1.44 -3.94 -5.24
N ILE A 179 2.73 -4.19 -5.15
CA ILE A 179 3.75 -3.45 -5.89
C ILE A 179 3.75 -3.97 -7.34
N THR A 180 3.29 -3.13 -8.26
CA THR A 180 3.16 -3.47 -9.69
C THR A 180 4.46 -3.22 -10.45
N HIS A 181 5.14 -2.11 -10.17
CA HIS A 181 6.41 -1.75 -10.81
C HIS A 181 7.41 -1.34 -9.72
N PRO A 182 8.25 -2.27 -9.27
CA PRO A 182 9.26 -1.97 -8.27
C PRO A 182 10.48 -1.26 -8.86
N ASN A 183 11.27 -0.62 -7.99
CA ASN A 183 12.63 -0.13 -8.28
C ASN A 183 12.72 0.94 -9.38
N ILE A 184 11.78 1.89 -9.41
CA ILE A 184 11.91 3.08 -10.25
C ILE A 184 12.91 4.02 -9.56
N MET A 185 14.14 4.09 -10.09
CA MET A 185 15.25 4.79 -9.45
C MET A 185 15.20 6.30 -9.70
N ALA A 186 15.30 7.06 -8.61
CA ALA A 186 15.42 8.51 -8.58
C ALA A 186 16.76 8.93 -7.97
N VAL A 187 17.22 10.16 -8.23
CA VAL A 187 18.49 10.65 -7.65
C VAL A 187 18.46 10.72 -6.12
N ASN A 188 17.30 10.96 -5.53
CA ASN A 188 17.08 11.06 -4.09
C ASN A 188 16.19 9.94 -3.54
N GLY A 189 16.03 8.82 -4.25
CA GLY A 189 15.13 7.78 -3.74
C GLY A 189 14.79 6.64 -4.69
N VAL A 190 13.79 5.86 -4.28
CA VAL A 190 13.18 4.81 -5.09
C VAL A 190 11.66 4.97 -5.05
N ILE A 191 11.01 4.79 -6.20
CA ILE A 191 9.57 4.72 -6.30
C ILE A 191 9.16 3.27 -6.57
N HIS A 192 8.10 2.82 -5.90
CA HIS A 192 7.41 1.57 -6.19
C HIS A 192 5.97 1.90 -6.58
N ALA A 193 5.57 1.59 -7.81
CA ALA A 193 4.20 1.82 -8.24
C ALA A 193 3.27 0.77 -7.62
N ILE A 194 2.13 1.19 -7.08
CA ILE A 194 1.17 0.32 -6.39
C ILE A 194 -0.19 0.30 -7.09
N ASP A 195 -0.90 -0.83 -6.99
CA ASP A 195 -2.22 -1.03 -7.60
C ASP A 195 -3.38 -0.47 -6.77
N ARG A 196 -3.15 -0.18 -5.49
CA ARG A 196 -4.11 0.39 -4.56
C ARG A 196 -3.41 1.37 -3.61
N PRO A 197 -4.02 2.52 -3.29
CA PRO A 197 -3.50 3.42 -2.28
C PRO A 197 -3.46 2.74 -0.90
N LEU A 198 -2.42 3.05 -0.14
CA LEU A 198 -2.30 2.65 1.25
C LEU A 198 -3.27 3.48 2.09
N MET A 199 -4.17 2.82 2.80
CA MET A 199 -5.14 3.47 3.67
C MET A 199 -4.61 3.60 5.09
N LEU A 200 -4.88 4.74 5.72
CA LEU A 200 -4.62 4.92 7.15
C LEU A 200 -5.44 3.88 7.94
N PRO A 201 -4.86 3.26 8.98
CA PRO A 201 -5.59 2.34 9.82
C PRO A 201 -6.75 3.06 10.53
N LEU A 202 -7.92 2.41 10.51
CA LEU A 202 -9.08 2.87 11.26
C LEU A 202 -8.86 2.73 12.77
N GLU A 203 -9.52 3.59 13.54
CA GLU A 203 -9.51 3.48 15.00
C GLU A 203 -10.13 2.17 15.47
N LYS A 204 -9.55 1.59 16.54
CA LYS A 204 -9.94 0.28 17.08
C LYS A 204 -11.43 0.26 17.47
N ALA A 205 -11.91 1.32 18.13
CA ALA A 205 -13.31 1.45 18.52
C ALA A 205 -14.23 1.62 17.30
N SER A 206 -13.80 2.42 16.32
CA SER A 206 -14.54 2.60 15.07
C SER A 206 -14.70 1.27 14.32
N LEU A 207 -13.66 0.42 14.26
CA LEU A 207 -13.74 -0.91 13.64
C LEU A 207 -14.78 -1.83 14.28
N LEU A 208 -14.90 -1.83 15.61
CA LEU A 208 -15.92 -2.62 16.31
C LEU A 208 -17.34 -2.14 15.95
N SER A 209 -17.54 -0.83 15.96
CA SER A 209 -18.84 -0.21 15.65
C SER A 209 -19.24 -0.34 14.17
N LEU A 210 -18.25 -0.41 13.28
CA LEU A 210 -18.44 -0.51 11.84
C LEU A 210 -18.68 -1.94 11.38
N LEU A 211 -18.48 -2.98 12.20
CA LEU A 211 -18.71 -4.36 11.77
C LEU A 211 -19.39 -5.18 12.89
N PRO A 212 -20.56 -4.74 13.40
CA PRO A 212 -21.19 -5.35 14.56
C PRO A 212 -21.60 -6.81 14.30
N SER A 213 -21.97 -7.16 13.05
CA SER A 213 -22.28 -8.55 12.68
C SER A 213 -21.05 -9.47 12.74
N ARG A 214 -19.85 -8.95 12.43
CA ARG A 214 -18.59 -9.72 12.46
C ARG A 214 -17.98 -9.79 13.85
N PHE A 215 -18.25 -8.79 14.70
CA PHE A 215 -17.65 -8.68 16.02
C PHE A 215 -18.62 -8.84 17.18
N SER A 216 -19.90 -9.17 16.98
CA SER A 216 -20.94 -9.24 18.03
C SER A 216 -20.50 -10.01 19.29
N THR A 217 -19.96 -11.21 19.14
CA THR A 217 -19.46 -12.02 20.28
C THR A 217 -18.26 -11.36 20.98
N ARG A 218 -17.35 -10.74 20.21
CA ARG A 218 -16.18 -10.04 20.74
C ARG A 218 -16.59 -8.75 21.46
N GLU A 219 -17.48 -7.97 20.88
CA GLU A 219 -18.04 -6.75 21.47
C GLU A 219 -18.77 -7.08 22.77
N LEU A 220 -19.60 -8.13 22.79
CA LEU A 220 -20.25 -8.61 24.00
C LEU A 220 -19.23 -9.04 25.07
N ALA A 221 -18.17 -9.74 24.69
CA ALA A 221 -17.11 -10.14 25.63
C ALA A 221 -16.36 -8.92 26.20
N LEU A 222 -16.04 -7.93 25.36
CA LEU A 222 -15.41 -6.68 25.79
C LEU A 222 -16.31 -5.89 26.74
N HIS A 223 -17.61 -5.86 26.48
CA HIS A 223 -18.59 -5.23 27.36
C HIS A 223 -18.74 -5.99 28.69
N LYS A 224 -18.76 -7.32 28.68
CA LYS A 224 -18.84 -8.15 29.90
C LYS A 224 -17.59 -8.07 30.77
N THR A 225 -16.43 -7.85 30.16
CA THR A 225 -15.14 -7.75 30.86
C THR A 225 -14.79 -6.32 31.27
N GLY A 226 -15.59 -5.32 30.87
CA GLY A 226 -15.30 -3.90 31.11
C GLY A 226 -14.15 -3.34 30.25
N LEU A 227 -13.57 -4.14 29.35
CA LEU A 227 -12.44 -3.74 28.49
C LEU A 227 -12.83 -2.77 27.37
N ILE A 228 -14.13 -2.56 27.15
CA ILE A 228 -14.62 -1.62 26.13
C ILE A 228 -14.17 -0.18 26.42
N GLU A 229 -14.12 0.21 27.69
CA GLU A 229 -13.72 1.56 28.11
C GLU A 229 -12.25 1.84 27.82
N THR A 230 -11.38 0.84 27.99
CA THR A 230 -9.94 0.92 27.67
C THR A 230 -9.71 1.09 26.17
N LEU A 231 -10.55 0.49 25.34
CA LEU A 231 -10.45 0.62 23.87
C LEU A 231 -10.91 1.99 23.38
N THR A 232 -11.85 2.63 24.10
CA THR A 232 -12.30 3.99 23.80
C THR A 232 -11.40 5.07 24.40
N SER A 233 -10.75 4.82 25.55
CA SER A 233 -9.94 5.82 26.25
C SER A 233 -8.49 5.92 25.76
N SER A 234 -7.98 4.90 25.05
CA SER A 234 -6.59 4.86 24.57
C SER A 234 -6.34 5.57 23.23
N GLY A 235 -7.28 6.42 22.78
CA GLY A 235 -7.29 7.04 21.45
C GLY A 235 -7.51 8.54 21.41
N SER A 236 -7.37 9.27 22.53
CA SER A 236 -7.36 10.74 22.55
C SER A 236 -5.93 11.29 22.60
#